data_AF-A0A1H2PLM9-F1
#
_entry.id   AF-A0A1H2PLM9-F1
#
_cell.length_a   1.000
_cell.length_b   1.000
_cell.length_c   1.000
_cell.angle_alpha   90.00
_cell.angle_beta   90.00
_cell.angle_gamma   90.00
#
_symmetry.space_group_name_H-M   'P 1'
#
loop_
_entity.id
_entity.type
_entity.pdbx_description
1 polymer ?
#
loop_
_entity_poly.entity_id
_entity_poly.type
_entity_poly.pdbx_seq_one_letter_code
_entity_poly.pdbx_strand_id
1 'polypeptide(L)'
;MIALPGIAFGGQAEVCIYPEKITLDDLFFIRQTRCPENGGSWTDQKMAFGTFRTSIAELTFSSSFNTPVPLPNQRIGYARVSPKDQLDLQRDALQQAGCHVIYEEAASGKNAVRPELEQCRKALRTGDTLVVWRLDRLGRSLPDLVQIVAALERSGIGFESLTEKIETGSAAGKLVFDVFAALVEFERNLIRERTYAGLAAARARGRSGGRKPKLNEKQVREIKALLRDPDIQVADVARRYGVSRTTLYKHVGAITPQEKPVSPH
;
A
#
# COMPACT_ATOMS: atom_id res chain seq x y z
N MET A 1 23.63 1.79 23.20
CA MET A 1 24.46 0.82 23.93
C MET A 1 25.59 0.41 22.99
N ILE A 2 26.79 0.96 23.17
CA ILE A 2 27.97 0.60 22.37
C ILE A 2 28.91 -0.13 23.32
N ALA A 3 29.05 -1.45 23.16
CA ALA A 3 30.07 -2.22 23.85
C ALA A 3 31.31 -2.25 22.95
N LEU A 4 32.37 -1.56 23.36
CA LEU A 4 33.69 -1.71 22.73
C LEU A 4 34.42 -2.88 23.41
N PRO A 5 35.02 -3.81 22.64
CA PRO A 5 35.79 -4.89 23.21
C PRO A 5 37.22 -4.42 23.52
N GLY A 6 37.72 -4.83 24.68
CA GLY A 6 39.15 -4.78 25.00
C GLY A 6 39.53 -3.70 26.00
N ILE A 7 39.37 -4.02 27.29
CA ILE A 7 40.40 -3.94 28.33
C ILE A 7 39.90 -4.88 29.44
N ALA A 8 40.56 -6.03 29.59
CA ALA A 8 40.27 -6.97 30.66
C ALA A 8 40.93 -6.49 31.96
N PHE A 9 40.14 -6.06 32.93
CA PHE A 9 40.52 -6.11 34.35
C PHE A 9 39.45 -6.90 35.09
N GLY A 10 39.89 -7.88 35.89
CA GLY A 10 39.01 -8.76 36.64
C GLY A 10 38.09 -7.99 37.58
N GLY A 11 36.79 -8.28 37.47
CA GLY A 11 35.72 -7.66 38.27
C GLY A 11 34.64 -7.08 37.36
N GLN A 12 33.42 -7.61 37.46
CA GLN A 12 32.25 -7.16 36.69
C GLN A 12 31.94 -5.69 36.98
N ALA A 13 32.34 -4.80 36.08
CA ALA A 13 31.91 -3.40 36.07
C ALA A 13 31.44 -3.05 34.66
N GLU A 14 30.12 -2.96 34.47
CA GLU A 14 29.53 -2.40 33.26
C GLU A 14 29.64 -0.87 33.29
N VAL A 15 30.24 -0.29 32.26
CA VAL A 15 30.32 1.16 32.07
C VAL A 15 29.17 1.61 31.17
N CYS A 16 28.18 2.29 31.75
CA CYS A 16 27.11 2.94 30.99
C CYS A 16 27.50 4.40 30.68
N ILE A 17 27.72 4.71 29.41
CA ILE A 17 27.95 6.08 28.94
C ILE A 17 26.63 6.63 28.40
N TYR A 18 26.11 7.70 29.02
CA TYR A 18 24.98 8.47 28.49
C TYR A 18 25.52 9.72 27.79
N PRO A 19 25.12 10.01 26.53
CA PRO A 19 25.52 11.25 25.89
C PRO A 19 24.61 12.39 26.35
N GLU A 20 25.12 13.27 27.21
CA GLU A 20 24.48 14.57 27.46
C GLU A 20 25.35 15.66 26.83
N LYS A 21 24.81 16.27 25.76
CA LYS A 21 25.25 17.48 25.04
C LYS A 21 26.78 17.65 24.85
N ILE A 22 27.24 17.24 23.67
CA ILE A 22 28.58 17.56 23.17
C ILE A 22 28.57 19.00 22.65
N THR A 23 29.20 19.91 23.41
CA THR A 23 29.75 21.17 22.90
C THR A 23 31.27 21.05 22.90
N LEU A 24 31.90 21.53 21.83
CA LEU A 24 33.18 21.04 21.30
C LEU A 24 34.45 21.38 22.10
N ASP A 25 34.36 22.01 23.28
CA ASP A 25 35.55 22.52 23.96
C ASP A 25 35.85 21.93 25.34
N ASP A 26 35.03 21.03 25.90
CA ASP A 26 35.30 20.46 27.23
C ASP A 26 34.89 18.97 27.33
N LEU A 27 35.87 18.06 27.22
CA LEU A 27 35.70 16.64 27.54
C LEU A 27 35.77 16.43 29.06
N PHE A 28 34.67 16.65 29.76
CA PHE A 28 34.51 16.18 31.14
C PHE A 28 33.98 14.75 31.16
N PHE A 29 34.83 13.79 31.54
CA PHE A 29 34.39 12.43 31.88
C PHE A 29 33.97 12.38 33.36
N ILE A 30 32.68 12.20 33.63
CA ILE A 30 32.19 11.87 34.96
C ILE A 30 32.14 10.34 35.09
N ARG A 31 33.01 9.78 35.92
CA ARG A 31 32.95 8.37 36.34
C ARG A 31 32.01 8.26 37.54
N GLN A 32 30.79 7.75 37.36
CA GLN A 32 29.98 7.29 38.50
C GLN A 32 30.23 5.80 38.72
N THR A 33 30.87 5.44 39.83
CA THR A 33 30.95 4.05 40.29
C THR A 33 29.75 3.75 41.19
N ARG A 34 28.97 2.73 40.84
CA ARG A 34 27.93 2.17 41.72
C ARG A 34 28.62 1.35 42.81
N CYS A 35 28.40 1.66 44.09
CA CYS A 35 28.62 0.71 45.18
C CYS A 35 27.35 -0.14 45.34
N PRO A 36 27.45 -1.47 45.47
CA PRO A 36 26.31 -2.26 45.85
C PRO A 36 26.14 -2.16 47.38
N GLU A 37 24.89 -1.97 47.80
CA GLU A 37 24.31 -2.35 49.10
C GLU A 37 24.87 -1.65 50.35
N ASN A 38 24.35 -0.45 50.62
CA ASN A 38 23.74 -0.03 51.91
C ASN A 38 23.60 1.51 51.94
N GLY A 39 22.40 1.99 52.24
CA GLY A 39 22.01 3.40 52.09
C GLY A 39 22.87 4.41 52.84
N GLY A 40 23.78 5.07 52.12
CA GLY A 40 24.59 6.21 52.59
C GLY A 40 24.61 7.34 51.56
N SER A 41 24.67 8.58 52.06
CA SER A 41 24.58 9.84 51.30
C SER A 41 25.74 10.07 50.32
N TRP A 42 25.44 10.74 49.21
CA TRP A 42 26.38 11.17 48.16
C TRP A 42 27.53 12.03 48.73
N THR A 43 28.76 11.72 48.36
CA THR A 43 29.90 12.65 48.51
C THR A 43 30.61 12.79 47.18
N ASP A 44 30.62 14.02 46.64
CA ASP A 44 31.36 14.40 45.45
C ASP A 44 32.86 14.47 45.78
N GLN A 45 33.66 13.60 45.16
CA GLN A 45 35.13 13.74 45.15
C GLN A 45 35.58 14.17 43.75
N LYS A 46 36.01 15.43 43.62
CA LYS A 46 36.72 15.92 42.44
C LYS A 46 38.18 15.46 42.51
N MET A 47 38.59 14.55 41.64
CA MET A 47 40.01 14.33 41.35
C MET A 47 40.40 15.05 40.06
N ALA A 48 41.38 15.95 40.16
CA ALA A 48 42.02 16.56 39.01
C ALA A 48 43.07 15.60 38.46
N PHE A 49 42.93 15.16 37.19
CA PHE A 49 43.98 14.42 36.50
C PHE A 49 44.69 15.31 35.50
N GLY A 50 46.01 15.35 35.64
CA GLY A 50 46.93 16.19 34.88
C GLY A 50 47.02 15.83 33.41
N THR A 51 47.51 16.83 32.66
CA THR A 51 47.63 16.87 31.21
C THR A 51 48.57 15.80 30.68
N PHE A 52 48.05 14.70 30.14
CA PHE A 52 48.83 13.76 29.34
C PHE A 52 48.86 14.24 27.89
N ARG A 53 50.01 14.80 27.49
CA ARG A 53 50.38 15.03 26.09
C ARG A 53 50.83 13.70 25.50
N THR A 54 49.96 13.03 24.75
CA THR A 54 50.37 11.94 23.86
C THR A 54 50.04 12.31 22.42
N SER A 55 51.10 12.32 21.61
CA SER A 55 51.17 12.62 20.19
C SER A 55 50.10 11.91 19.35
N ILE A 56 49.28 12.69 18.64
CA ILE A 56 48.36 12.23 17.59
C ILE A 56 49.18 11.97 16.31
N ALA A 57 49.97 10.90 16.29
CA ALA A 57 50.66 10.46 15.10
C ALA A 57 50.79 8.93 15.17
N GLU A 58 49.71 8.24 14.81
CA GLU A 58 49.63 6.85 14.31
C GLU A 58 48.24 6.28 14.58
N LEU A 59 47.23 6.85 13.93
CA LEU A 59 45.99 6.13 13.67
C LEU A 59 45.72 6.26 12.18
N THR A 60 46.32 5.36 11.41
CA THR A 60 45.91 5.05 10.04
C THR A 60 44.46 4.59 10.10
N PHE A 61 43.55 5.54 9.91
CA PHE A 61 42.12 5.32 9.79
C PHE A 61 41.87 4.54 8.49
N SER A 62 41.78 3.22 8.61
CA SER A 62 41.31 2.35 7.53
C SER A 62 39.87 2.74 7.22
N SER A 63 39.64 3.35 6.06
CA SER A 63 38.35 3.83 5.57
C SER A 63 37.46 2.66 5.11
N SER A 64 37.10 1.77 6.02
CA SER A 64 36.26 0.60 5.75
C SER A 64 35.02 0.59 6.63
N PHE A 65 34.26 1.70 6.67
CA PHE A 65 32.92 1.71 7.25
C PHE A 65 31.99 2.53 6.37
N ASN A 66 31.64 1.96 5.21
CA ASN A 66 30.46 2.36 4.46
C ASN A 66 29.43 1.23 4.54
N THR A 67 29.07 0.83 5.76
CA THR A 67 27.82 0.10 5.97
C THR A 67 26.72 1.14 6.13
N PRO A 68 25.64 1.10 5.32
CA PRO A 68 24.54 2.02 5.51
C PRO A 68 23.97 1.76 6.91
N VAL A 69 24.09 2.76 7.79
CA VAL A 69 23.44 2.74 9.09
C VAL A 69 21.95 2.55 8.84
N PRO A 70 21.30 1.48 9.33
CA PRO A 70 19.86 1.32 9.14
C PRO A 70 19.18 2.53 9.78
N LEU A 71 18.43 3.27 8.97
CA LEU A 71 17.63 4.39 9.47
C LEU A 71 16.67 3.85 10.54
N PRO A 72 16.41 4.60 11.62
CA PRO A 72 15.42 4.20 12.61
C PRO A 72 14.08 3.99 11.92
N ASN A 73 13.37 2.91 12.28
CA ASN A 73 12.03 2.59 11.77
C ASN A 73 11.14 3.84 11.84
N GLN A 74 10.63 4.28 10.70
CA GLN A 74 9.87 5.52 10.63
C GLN A 74 8.38 5.25 10.80
N ARG A 75 7.72 6.16 11.53
CA ARG A 75 6.25 6.24 11.59
C ARG A 75 5.80 7.29 10.59
N ILE A 76 5.06 6.87 9.57
CA ILE A 76 4.51 7.76 8.56
C ILE A 76 3.00 7.84 8.77
N GLY A 77 2.50 9.07 8.88
CA GLY A 77 1.08 9.35 9.04
C GLY A 77 0.36 9.45 7.70
N TYR A 78 -0.87 8.94 7.63
CA TYR A 78 -1.78 9.22 6.53
C TYR A 78 -3.11 9.76 7.07
N ALA A 79 -3.50 10.93 6.57
CA ALA A 79 -4.75 11.59 6.90
C ALA A 79 -5.59 11.80 5.64
N ARG A 80 -6.90 11.64 5.78
CA ARG A 80 -7.85 11.92 4.69
C ARG A 80 -8.89 12.89 5.17
N VAL A 81 -8.97 14.03 4.50
CA VAL A 81 -9.80 15.16 4.91
C VAL A 81 -11.00 15.29 4.00
N SER A 82 -12.20 15.27 4.58
CA SER A 82 -13.39 15.78 3.89
C SER A 82 -13.51 17.28 4.12
N PRO A 83 -14.15 18.06 3.23
CA PRO A 83 -14.31 19.51 3.39
C PRO A 83 -15.00 19.98 4.68
N LYS A 84 -15.61 19.04 5.44
CA LYS A 84 -16.32 19.29 6.70
C LYS A 84 -15.57 18.81 7.94
N ASP A 85 -14.43 18.12 7.80
CA ASP A 85 -13.67 17.62 8.94
C ASP A 85 -12.69 18.67 9.46
N GLN A 86 -12.60 18.80 10.78
CA GLN A 86 -11.51 19.53 11.45
C GLN A 86 -10.20 18.78 11.24
N LEU A 87 -9.35 19.34 10.38
CA LEU A 87 -8.06 18.78 9.96
C LEU A 87 -7.02 18.83 11.09
N ASP A 88 -7.14 19.81 11.97
CA ASP A 88 -6.14 20.08 13.02
C ASP A 88 -6.09 18.95 14.05
N LEU A 89 -7.25 18.42 14.48
CA LEU A 89 -7.32 17.31 15.43
C LEU A 89 -6.65 16.02 14.91
N GLN A 90 -6.72 15.77 13.60
CA GLN A 90 -6.09 14.58 13.01
C GLN A 90 -4.58 14.72 12.95
N ARG A 91 -4.10 15.91 12.55
CA ARG A 91 -2.68 16.24 12.49
C ARG A 91 -2.05 16.17 13.87
N ASP A 92 -2.70 16.78 14.86
CA ASP A 92 -2.22 16.79 16.25
C ASP A 92 -2.10 15.36 16.78
N ALA A 93 -3.11 14.52 16.56
CA ALA A 93 -3.06 13.11 16.97
C ALA A 93 -1.92 12.33 16.28
N LEU A 94 -1.71 12.54 14.98
CA LEU A 94 -0.63 11.87 14.23
C LEU A 94 0.76 12.36 14.66
N GLN A 95 0.92 13.65 14.92
CA GLN A 95 2.16 14.24 15.43
C GLN A 95 2.46 13.74 16.85
N GLN A 96 1.46 13.66 17.72
CA GLN A 96 1.60 13.09 19.07
C GLN A 96 1.95 11.59 19.03
N ALA A 97 1.52 10.88 18.00
CA ALA A 97 1.95 9.51 17.74
C ALA A 97 3.38 9.41 17.17
N GLY A 98 4.13 10.52 17.05
CA GLY A 98 5.50 10.49 16.55
C GLY A 98 5.60 10.31 15.03
N CYS A 99 4.55 10.65 14.27
CA CYS A 99 4.63 10.69 12.81
C CYS A 99 5.35 11.98 12.38
N HIS A 100 6.57 11.83 11.84
CA HIS A 100 7.34 12.97 11.33
C HIS A 100 6.90 13.42 9.94
N VAL A 101 6.43 12.47 9.13
CA VAL A 101 5.93 12.71 7.78
C VAL A 101 4.46 12.35 7.76
N ILE A 102 3.61 13.28 7.33
CA ILE A 102 2.16 13.08 7.24
C ILE A 102 1.72 13.38 5.81
N TYR A 103 1.10 12.40 5.17
CA TYR A 103 0.48 12.55 3.85
C TYR A 103 -1.01 12.87 4.01
N GLU A 104 -1.49 13.88 3.29
CA GLU A 104 -2.85 14.39 3.43
C GLU A 104 -3.62 14.31 2.12
N GLU A 105 -4.69 13.51 2.11
CA GLU A 105 -5.53 13.31 0.93
C GLU A 105 -6.83 14.11 1.05
N ALA A 106 -7.10 15.00 0.10
CA ALA A 106 -8.35 15.73 0.03
C ALA A 106 -9.47 14.86 -0.57
N ALA A 107 -10.49 14.53 0.23
CA ALA A 107 -11.66 13.77 -0.20
C ALA A 107 -12.61 14.63 -1.04
N SER A 108 -12.25 14.93 -2.29
CA SER A 108 -13.21 15.41 -3.28
C SER A 108 -14.08 14.23 -3.73
N GLY A 109 -15.40 14.33 -3.49
CA GLY A 109 -16.38 13.23 -3.54
C GLY A 109 -16.62 12.53 -4.88
N LYS A 110 -15.70 12.62 -5.85
CA LYS A 110 -15.81 11.98 -7.16
C LYS A 110 -14.52 11.34 -7.70
N ASN A 111 -13.35 11.61 -7.12
CA ASN A 111 -12.10 11.12 -7.69
C ASN A 111 -11.70 9.75 -7.12
N ALA A 112 -11.65 8.75 -7.99
CA ALA A 112 -11.25 7.39 -7.65
C ALA A 112 -9.76 7.31 -7.24
N VAL A 113 -8.94 8.20 -7.77
CA VAL A 113 -7.48 8.21 -7.63
C VAL A 113 -7.09 8.79 -6.27
N ARG A 114 -6.14 8.13 -5.59
CA ARG A 114 -5.52 8.57 -4.32
C ARG A 114 -4.02 8.76 -4.52
N PRO A 115 -3.60 9.88 -5.11
CA PRO A 115 -2.18 10.10 -5.40
C PRO A 115 -1.34 10.16 -4.12
N GLU A 116 -1.88 10.65 -3.01
CA GLU A 116 -1.13 10.82 -1.76
C GLU A 116 -0.95 9.50 -1.02
N LEU A 117 -1.96 8.63 -1.03
CA LEU A 117 -1.80 7.27 -0.48
C LEU A 117 -0.75 6.47 -1.26
N GLU A 118 -0.72 6.59 -2.59
CA GLU A 118 0.28 5.90 -3.40
C GLU A 118 1.69 6.48 -3.21
N GLN A 119 1.82 7.79 -3.02
CA GLN A 119 3.10 8.42 -2.64
C GLN A 119 3.56 7.94 -1.26
N CYS A 120 2.64 7.91 -0.28
CA CYS A 120 2.91 7.37 1.06
C CYS A 120 3.42 5.93 1.00
N ARG A 121 2.78 5.07 0.18
CA ARG A 121 3.19 3.67 -0.02
C ARG A 121 4.56 3.52 -0.65
N LYS A 122 4.95 4.45 -1.54
CA LYS A 122 6.31 4.46 -2.14
C LYS A 122 7.38 4.96 -1.18
N ALA A 123 7.01 5.81 -0.23
CA ALA A 123 7.94 6.32 0.78
C ALA A 123 8.25 5.29 1.88
N LEU A 124 7.27 4.45 2.21
CA LEU A 124 7.40 3.40 3.22
C LEU A 124 8.40 2.31 2.81
N ARG A 125 9.21 1.87 3.76
CA ARG A 125 10.19 0.78 3.63
C ARG A 125 9.85 -0.34 4.60
N THR A 126 10.43 -1.52 4.37
CA THR A 126 10.33 -2.64 5.30
C THR A 126 10.81 -2.23 6.70
N GLY A 127 10.00 -2.50 7.72
CA GLY A 127 10.24 -2.09 9.11
C GLY A 127 9.58 -0.78 9.53
N ASP A 128 9.10 0.04 8.57
CA ASP A 128 8.32 1.24 8.89
C ASP A 128 6.89 0.88 9.31
N THR A 129 6.21 1.84 9.95
CA THR A 129 4.80 1.71 10.34
C THR A 129 3.97 2.83 9.71
N LEU A 130 2.93 2.45 8.97
CA LEU A 130 1.88 3.37 8.54
C LEU A 130 0.89 3.60 9.67
N VAL A 131 0.77 4.84 10.11
CA VAL A 131 -0.14 5.26 11.17
C VAL A 131 -1.30 6.04 10.58
N VAL A 132 -2.51 5.69 10.97
CA VAL A 132 -3.72 6.42 10.59
C VAL A 132 -4.52 6.79 11.83
N TRP A 133 -5.23 7.91 11.77
CA TRP A 133 -6.04 8.33 12.92
C TRP A 133 -7.21 7.37 13.17
N ARG A 134 -7.89 6.92 12.10
CA ARG A 134 -9.01 5.98 12.12
C ARG A 134 -9.04 5.11 10.88
N LEU A 135 -9.68 3.95 10.97
CA LEU A 135 -9.79 3.00 9.85
C LEU A 135 -10.59 3.54 8.67
N ASP A 136 -11.63 4.35 8.90
CA ASP A 136 -12.46 4.96 7.86
C ASP A 136 -11.71 6.01 7.01
N ARG A 137 -10.56 6.48 7.51
CA ARG A 137 -9.71 7.43 6.78
C ARG A 137 -8.77 6.74 5.80
N LEU A 138 -8.41 5.48 6.06
CA LEU A 138 -7.59 4.67 5.16
C LEU A 138 -8.41 4.03 4.03
N GLY A 139 -9.44 3.26 4.38
CA GLY A 139 -10.29 2.53 3.43
C GLY A 139 -11.54 3.31 3.00
N ARG A 140 -12.03 3.10 1.78
CA ARG A 140 -13.39 3.52 1.35
C ARG A 140 -14.46 2.49 1.73
N SER A 141 -14.03 1.26 1.99
CA SER A 141 -14.84 0.13 2.38
C SER A 141 -13.95 -0.86 3.12
N LEU A 142 -14.55 -1.82 3.84
CA LEU A 142 -13.81 -2.87 4.52
C LEU A 142 -12.92 -3.70 3.55
N PRO A 143 -13.39 -4.09 2.35
CA PRO A 143 -12.54 -4.78 1.38
C PRO A 143 -11.36 -3.96 0.86
N ASP A 144 -11.49 -2.64 0.79
CA ASP A 144 -10.41 -1.71 0.41
C ASP A 144 -9.36 -1.66 1.52
N LEU A 145 -9.80 -1.53 2.78
CA LEU A 145 -8.93 -1.54 3.95
C LEU A 145 -8.11 -2.84 4.04
N VAL A 146 -8.77 -4.00 3.97
CA VAL A 146 -8.09 -5.31 4.04
C VAL A 146 -7.05 -5.45 2.94
N GLN A 147 -7.35 -5.00 1.72
CA GLN A 147 -6.39 -5.07 0.60
C GLN A 147 -5.16 -4.19 0.83
N ILE A 148 -5.36 -2.97 1.35
CA ILE A 148 -4.26 -2.05 1.65
C ILE A 148 -3.37 -2.65 2.74
N VAL A 149 -3.96 -3.11 3.84
CA VAL A 149 -3.20 -3.68 4.97
C VAL A 149 -2.47 -4.95 4.56
N ALA A 150 -3.11 -5.86 3.81
CA ALA A 150 -2.46 -7.05 3.27
C ALA A 150 -1.31 -6.73 2.27
N ALA A 151 -1.35 -5.58 1.60
CA ALA A 151 -0.23 -5.13 0.76
C ALA A 151 0.94 -4.58 1.60
N LEU A 152 0.64 -3.89 2.70
CA LEU A 152 1.65 -3.40 3.64
C LEU A 152 2.35 -4.57 4.34
N GLU A 153 1.59 -5.55 4.83
CA GLU A 153 2.15 -6.74 5.48
C GLU A 153 3.08 -7.53 4.55
N ARG A 154 2.70 -7.72 3.28
CA ARG A 154 3.56 -8.36 2.26
C ARG A 154 4.87 -7.61 2.00
N SER A 155 4.89 -6.31 2.27
CA SER A 155 6.08 -5.47 2.14
C SER A 155 6.88 -5.39 3.45
N GLY A 156 6.43 -6.08 4.50
CA GLY A 156 7.01 -6.02 5.84
C GLY A 156 6.84 -4.65 6.51
N ILE A 157 5.77 -3.93 6.18
CA ILE A 157 5.41 -2.63 6.75
C ILE A 157 4.33 -2.86 7.80
N GLY A 158 4.51 -2.29 8.98
CA GLY A 158 3.50 -2.29 10.05
C GLY A 158 2.34 -1.34 9.74
N PHE A 159 1.18 -1.62 10.30
CA PHE A 159 0.02 -0.75 10.23
C PHE A 159 -0.52 -0.50 11.63
N GLU A 160 -0.96 0.73 11.90
CA GLU A 160 -1.55 1.12 13.18
C GLU A 160 -2.66 2.15 13.01
N SER A 161 -3.77 1.94 13.74
CA SER A 161 -4.86 2.90 13.88
C SER A 161 -4.88 3.48 15.31
N LEU A 162 -4.84 4.81 15.44
CA LEU A 162 -4.76 5.48 16.75
C LEU A 162 -6.06 5.38 17.56
N THR A 163 -7.22 5.53 16.92
CA THR A 163 -8.51 5.57 17.63
C THR A 163 -8.98 4.19 18.05
N GLU A 164 -8.90 3.20 17.15
CA GLU A 164 -9.32 1.83 17.42
C GLU A 164 -8.24 1.02 18.16
N LYS A 165 -7.01 1.54 18.26
CA LYS A 165 -5.84 0.89 18.86
C LYS A 165 -5.53 -0.49 18.29
N ILE A 166 -5.76 -0.64 16.98
CA ILE A 166 -5.46 -1.86 16.23
C ILE A 166 -4.12 -1.67 15.52
N GLU A 167 -3.22 -2.62 15.70
CA GLU A 167 -1.89 -2.65 15.07
C GLU A 167 -1.61 -4.03 14.44
N THR A 168 -0.94 -4.10 13.28
CA THR A 168 -0.57 -5.38 12.66
C THR A 168 0.79 -5.92 13.11
N GLY A 169 1.51 -5.16 13.96
CA GLY A 169 2.78 -5.60 14.54
C GLY A 169 2.62 -6.72 15.58
N SER A 170 1.45 -6.84 16.21
CA SER A 170 1.17 -7.85 17.22
C SER A 170 0.37 -9.03 16.64
N ALA A 171 0.55 -10.22 17.23
CA ALA A 171 -0.23 -11.41 16.85
C ALA A 171 -1.74 -11.20 17.04
N ALA A 172 -2.13 -10.44 18.06
CA ALA A 172 -3.52 -10.12 18.35
C ALA A 172 -4.14 -9.23 17.25
N GLY A 173 -3.47 -8.15 16.85
CA GLY A 173 -4.02 -7.29 15.81
C GLY A 173 -3.97 -7.91 14.41
N LYS A 174 -2.98 -8.78 14.13
CA LYS A 174 -3.00 -9.61 12.92
C LYS A 174 -4.23 -10.53 12.86
N LEU A 175 -4.58 -11.18 13.97
CA LEU A 175 -5.79 -12.01 14.06
C LEU A 175 -7.06 -11.20 13.74
N VAL A 176 -7.16 -9.96 14.23
CA VAL A 176 -8.29 -9.07 13.93
C VAL A 176 -8.40 -8.80 12.43
N PHE A 177 -7.29 -8.54 11.75
CA PHE A 177 -7.26 -8.34 10.30
C PHE A 177 -7.58 -9.61 9.51
N ASP A 178 -7.13 -10.77 9.96
CA ASP A 178 -7.48 -12.06 9.35
C ASP A 178 -8.99 -12.32 9.43
N VAL A 179 -9.61 -11.99 10.57
CA VAL A 179 -11.08 -12.07 10.73
C VAL A 179 -11.80 -11.11 9.80
N PHE A 180 -11.33 -9.87 9.66
CA PHE A 180 -11.89 -8.91 8.69
C PHE A 180 -11.72 -9.41 7.25
N ALA A 181 -10.59 -10.02 6.91
CA ALA A 181 -10.37 -10.60 5.60
C ALA A 181 -11.34 -11.75 5.31
N ALA A 182 -11.55 -12.64 6.28
CA ALA A 182 -12.51 -13.73 6.18
C ALA A 182 -13.95 -13.20 6.00
N LEU A 183 -14.33 -12.15 6.74
CA LEU A 183 -15.65 -11.52 6.62
C LEU A 183 -15.86 -10.89 5.24
N VAL A 184 -14.84 -10.22 4.69
CA VAL A 184 -14.87 -9.64 3.34
C VAL A 184 -15.07 -10.71 2.27
N GLU A 185 -14.38 -11.84 2.37
CA GLU A 185 -14.55 -12.95 1.44
C GLU A 185 -15.94 -13.60 1.57
N PHE A 186 -16.44 -13.74 2.80
CA PHE A 186 -17.80 -14.22 3.04
C PHE A 186 -18.85 -13.32 2.39
N GLU A 187 -18.76 -12.00 2.56
CA GLU A 187 -19.69 -11.04 1.94
C GLU A 187 -19.66 -11.13 0.41
N ARG A 188 -18.46 -11.21 -0.19
CA ARG A 188 -18.29 -11.39 -1.64
C ARG A 188 -18.96 -12.66 -2.15
N ASN A 189 -18.81 -13.76 -1.43
CA ASN A 189 -19.43 -15.04 -1.81
C ASN A 189 -20.95 -14.97 -1.71
N LEU A 190 -21.49 -14.36 -0.65
CA LEU A 190 -22.94 -14.19 -0.48
C LEU A 190 -23.56 -13.34 -1.60
N ILE A 191 -22.89 -12.26 -2.03
CA ILE A 191 -23.33 -11.43 -3.16
C ILE A 191 -23.34 -12.25 -4.47
N ARG A 192 -22.30 -13.06 -4.70
CA ARG A 192 -22.21 -13.94 -5.88
C ARG A 192 -23.35 -14.95 -5.89
N GLU A 193 -23.57 -15.65 -4.78
CA GLU A 193 -24.65 -16.64 -4.64
C GLU A 193 -26.02 -16.03 -4.96
N ARG A 194 -26.34 -14.88 -4.37
CA ARG A 194 -27.59 -14.16 -4.67
C ARG A 194 -27.71 -13.76 -6.14
N THR A 195 -26.60 -13.33 -6.74
CA THR A 195 -26.57 -12.97 -8.16
C THR A 195 -26.82 -14.17 -9.06
N TYR A 196 -26.19 -15.31 -8.78
CA TYR A 196 -26.40 -16.55 -9.53
C TYR A 196 -27.82 -17.09 -9.38
N ALA A 197 -28.38 -17.08 -8.16
CA ALA A 197 -29.76 -17.47 -7.92
C ALA A 197 -30.74 -16.55 -8.68
N GLY A 198 -30.51 -15.24 -8.65
CA GLY A 198 -31.31 -14.27 -9.40
C GLY A 198 -31.23 -14.47 -10.92
N LEU A 199 -30.04 -14.75 -11.46
CA LEU A 199 -29.82 -15.06 -12.88
C LEU A 199 -30.50 -16.37 -13.28
N ALA A 200 -30.40 -17.42 -12.45
CA ALA A 200 -31.09 -18.69 -12.70
C ALA A 200 -32.62 -18.50 -12.73
N ALA A 201 -33.17 -17.78 -11.76
CA ALA A 201 -34.60 -17.46 -11.72
C ALA A 201 -35.05 -16.56 -12.89
N ALA A 202 -34.19 -15.65 -13.37
CA ALA A 202 -34.48 -14.83 -14.55
C ALA A 202 -34.50 -15.69 -15.83
N ARG A 203 -33.54 -16.60 -15.99
CA ARG A 203 -33.48 -17.55 -17.12
C ARG A 203 -34.67 -18.50 -17.13
N ALA A 204 -35.07 -19.02 -15.97
CA ALA A 204 -36.26 -19.87 -15.83
C ALA A 204 -37.55 -19.13 -16.25
N ARG A 205 -37.59 -17.80 -16.07
CA ARG A 205 -38.68 -16.92 -16.55
C ARG A 205 -38.50 -16.44 -18.00
N GLY A 206 -37.59 -17.04 -18.77
CA GLY A 206 -37.37 -16.74 -20.18
C GLY A 206 -36.50 -15.51 -20.47
N ARG A 207 -35.89 -14.87 -19.46
CA ARG A 207 -34.94 -13.77 -19.68
C ARG A 207 -33.54 -14.33 -19.94
N SER A 208 -33.12 -14.29 -21.20
CA SER A 208 -31.82 -14.83 -21.65
C SER A 208 -30.61 -13.97 -21.24
N GLY A 209 -30.84 -12.68 -20.91
CA GLY A 209 -29.77 -11.72 -20.59
C GLY A 209 -28.87 -11.40 -21.78
N GLY A 210 -27.75 -10.70 -21.52
CA GLY A 210 -26.72 -10.39 -22.52
C GLY A 210 -26.99 -9.17 -23.41
N ARG A 211 -26.01 -8.84 -24.27
CA ARG A 211 -26.11 -7.73 -25.22
C ARG A 211 -27.09 -8.10 -26.33
N LYS A 212 -28.10 -7.27 -26.57
CA LYS A 212 -29.02 -7.45 -27.70
C LYS A 212 -28.25 -7.52 -29.03
N PRO A 213 -28.58 -8.45 -29.94
CA PRO A 213 -27.99 -8.50 -31.27
C PRO A 213 -28.14 -7.15 -31.98
N LYS A 214 -27.10 -6.72 -32.72
CA LYS A 214 -27.14 -5.47 -33.50
C LYS A 214 -28.00 -5.58 -34.75
N LEU A 215 -28.17 -6.79 -35.28
CA LEU A 215 -28.97 -7.09 -36.46
C LEU A 215 -30.15 -7.97 -36.07
N ASN A 216 -31.33 -7.66 -36.57
CA ASN A 216 -32.51 -8.50 -36.45
C ASN A 216 -32.55 -9.56 -37.57
N GLU A 217 -33.40 -10.57 -37.44
CA GLU A 217 -33.49 -11.68 -38.41
C GLU A 217 -33.88 -11.22 -39.83
N LYS A 218 -34.67 -10.14 -39.94
CA LYS A 218 -35.06 -9.57 -41.24
C LYS A 218 -33.85 -8.93 -41.93
N GLN A 219 -33.05 -8.16 -41.20
CA GLN A 219 -31.81 -7.55 -41.68
C GLN A 219 -30.79 -8.63 -42.06
N VAL A 220 -30.66 -9.69 -41.27
CA VAL A 220 -29.77 -10.82 -41.60
C VAL A 220 -30.18 -11.47 -42.93
N ARG A 221 -31.48 -11.68 -43.17
CA ARG A 221 -31.98 -12.22 -44.45
C ARG A 221 -31.72 -11.28 -45.63
N GLU A 222 -31.96 -9.99 -45.44
CA GLU A 222 -31.70 -8.96 -46.47
C GLU A 222 -30.21 -8.88 -46.83
N ILE A 223 -29.33 -8.84 -45.82
CA ILE A 223 -27.88 -8.84 -46.00
C ILE A 223 -27.43 -10.10 -46.75
N LYS A 224 -27.98 -11.28 -46.41
CA LYS A 224 -27.67 -12.53 -47.11
C LYS A 224 -28.05 -12.50 -48.59
N ALA A 225 -29.16 -11.83 -48.94
CA ALA A 225 -29.58 -11.68 -50.32
C ALA A 225 -28.65 -10.71 -51.08
N LEU A 226 -28.32 -9.56 -50.46
CA LEU A 226 -27.42 -8.56 -51.05
C LEU A 226 -26.01 -9.14 -51.32
N LEU A 227 -25.48 -9.95 -50.40
CA LEU A 227 -24.14 -10.53 -50.53
C LEU A 227 -24.02 -11.71 -51.50
N ARG A 228 -25.13 -12.13 -52.14
CA ARG A 228 -25.06 -13.10 -53.24
C ARG A 228 -24.68 -12.46 -54.56
N ASP A 229 -24.92 -11.16 -54.70
CA ASP A 229 -24.54 -10.38 -55.87
C ASP A 229 -23.02 -10.16 -55.84
N PRO A 230 -22.28 -10.64 -56.86
CA PRO A 230 -20.82 -10.49 -56.91
C PRO A 230 -20.37 -9.03 -57.04
N ASP A 231 -21.25 -8.12 -57.48
CA ASP A 231 -20.91 -6.72 -57.68
C ASP A 231 -21.06 -5.89 -56.37
N ILE A 232 -21.59 -6.46 -55.29
CA ILE A 232 -21.79 -5.78 -53.99
C ILE A 232 -20.63 -6.05 -53.02
N GLN A 233 -19.94 -4.99 -52.61
CA GLN A 233 -18.86 -5.05 -51.62
C GLN A 233 -19.39 -5.20 -50.18
N VAL A 234 -18.82 -6.16 -49.45
CA VAL A 234 -19.15 -6.42 -48.03
C VAL A 234 -18.95 -5.19 -47.14
N ALA A 235 -17.96 -4.35 -47.46
CA ALA A 235 -17.69 -3.12 -46.72
C ALA A 235 -18.83 -2.10 -46.83
N ASP A 236 -19.52 -2.04 -47.97
CA ASP A 236 -20.62 -1.11 -48.21
C ASP A 236 -21.88 -1.54 -47.48
N VAL A 237 -22.14 -2.85 -47.49
CA VAL A 237 -23.23 -3.44 -46.71
C VAL A 237 -23.00 -3.22 -45.22
N ALA A 238 -21.78 -3.44 -44.71
CA ALA A 238 -21.44 -3.20 -43.32
C ALA A 238 -21.68 -1.74 -42.89
N ARG A 239 -21.28 -0.77 -43.74
CA ARG A 239 -21.54 0.66 -43.52
C ARG A 239 -23.05 0.98 -43.50
N ARG A 240 -23.80 0.44 -44.46
CA ARG A 240 -25.25 0.65 -44.58
C ARG A 240 -26.03 0.24 -43.33
N TYR A 241 -25.61 -0.86 -42.69
CA TYR A 241 -26.26 -1.36 -41.47
C TYR A 241 -25.57 -0.90 -40.16
N GLY A 242 -24.57 -0.03 -40.23
CA GLY A 242 -23.88 0.50 -39.04
C GLY A 242 -23.15 -0.56 -38.19
N VAL A 243 -22.69 -1.63 -38.83
CA VAL A 243 -22.01 -2.76 -38.18
C VAL A 243 -20.59 -2.94 -38.73
N SER A 244 -19.69 -3.52 -37.95
CA SER A 244 -18.37 -3.89 -38.47
C SER A 244 -18.48 -5.10 -39.41
N ARG A 245 -17.53 -5.25 -40.34
CA ARG A 245 -17.45 -6.44 -41.22
C ARG A 245 -17.43 -7.73 -40.39
N THR A 246 -16.70 -7.73 -39.27
CA THR A 246 -16.65 -8.86 -38.32
C THR A 246 -18.01 -9.20 -37.72
N THR A 247 -18.80 -8.18 -37.33
CA THR A 247 -20.16 -8.39 -36.80
C THR A 247 -21.06 -8.95 -37.89
N LEU A 248 -20.91 -8.45 -39.12
CA LEU A 248 -21.68 -8.91 -40.27
C LEU A 248 -21.41 -10.40 -40.55
N TYR A 249 -20.15 -10.80 -40.76
CA TYR A 249 -19.77 -12.20 -40.99
C TYR A 249 -20.21 -13.13 -39.85
N LYS A 250 -20.14 -12.67 -38.60
CA LYS A 250 -20.62 -13.45 -37.44
C LYS A 250 -22.11 -13.77 -37.52
N HIS A 251 -22.92 -12.88 -38.09
CA HIS A 251 -24.37 -13.07 -38.19
C HIS A 251 -24.81 -13.79 -39.48
N VAL A 252 -24.08 -13.61 -40.59
CA VAL A 252 -24.48 -14.19 -41.88
C VAL A 252 -23.74 -15.47 -42.28
N GLY A 253 -22.57 -15.74 -41.69
CA GLY A 253 -21.69 -16.86 -42.06
C GLY A 253 -20.88 -16.58 -43.33
N ALA A 254 -20.15 -17.58 -43.82
CA ALA A 254 -19.53 -17.52 -45.15
C ALA A 254 -20.64 -17.64 -46.21
N ILE A 255 -20.73 -16.67 -47.11
CA ILE A 255 -21.68 -16.67 -48.23
C ILE A 255 -20.87 -16.87 -49.51
N THR A 256 -21.22 -17.89 -50.29
CA THR A 256 -20.68 -18.09 -51.63
C THR A 256 -21.40 -17.14 -52.61
N PRO A 257 -20.68 -16.24 -53.30
CA PRO A 257 -21.28 -15.40 -54.35
C PRO A 257 -21.88 -16.27 -55.47
N GLN A 258 -22.91 -15.78 -56.14
CA GLN A 258 -23.41 -16.43 -57.35
C GLN A 258 -22.38 -16.26 -58.48
N GLU A 259 -22.11 -17.35 -59.20
CA GLU A 259 -21.18 -17.34 -60.34
C GLU A 259 -21.78 -16.47 -61.47
N LYS A 260 -21.02 -15.49 -61.94
CA LYS A 260 -21.49 -14.54 -62.96
C LYS A 260 -21.70 -15.31 -64.26
N PRO A 261 -22.87 -15.23 -64.94
CA PRO A 261 -23.05 -15.90 -66.22
C PRO A 261 -22.04 -15.31 -67.22
N VAL A 262 -21.14 -16.17 -67.71
CA VAL A 262 -20.17 -15.82 -68.74
C VAL A 262 -20.95 -15.58 -70.03
N SER A 263 -21.05 -14.32 -70.47
CA SER A 263 -21.71 -14.00 -71.74
C SER A 263 -20.86 -14.55 -72.89
N PRO A 264 -21.42 -15.33 -73.82
CA PRO A 264 -20.71 -15.71 -75.03
C PRO A 264 -20.48 -14.45 -75.87
N HIS A 265 -19.24 -14.22 -76.28
CA HIS A 265 -18.83 -13.17 -77.21
C HIS A 265 -19.37 -13.42 -78.62
#